data_AF-A0A2D6NXT7-F1
#
_entry.id   AF-A0A2D6NXT7-F1
#
_cell.length_a   1.000
_cell.length_b   1.000
_cell.length_c   1.000
_cell.angle_alpha   90.00
_cell.angle_beta   90.00
_cell.angle_gamma   90.00
#
_symmetry.space_group_name_H-M   'P 1'
#
loop_
_entity.id
_entity.type
_entity.pdbx_description
1 polymer ?
#
loop_
_entity_poly.entity_id
_entity_poly.type
_entity_poly.pdbx_seq_one_letter_code
_entity_poly.pdbx_strand_id
1 'polypeptide(L)'
;MKKRDLIFIGVLFVLAIVVMSNNINLSGQASRNVEIRRTLGVDEYNFQIGLPVNVDDKVITLLTIGDNGEVIMDVNGVQKSVKNAGVRVVNGVQVENIATGDYRAILKVINLVRPEDSCSDSDEGDIYIKGKCLDGFYPNGVEDFCDFGYLREYNCGYDQYVDEIHCLKHIVECVDGCNSGACVIVE
;
A
#
# COMPACT_ATOMS: atom_id res chain seq x y z
N MET A 1 -11.37 -7.17 -71.37
CA MET A 1 -10.21 -7.26 -70.44
C MET A 1 -9.15 -8.14 -71.06
N LYS A 2 -7.90 -7.64 -71.19
CA LYS A 2 -6.79 -8.42 -71.74
C LYS A 2 -6.21 -9.32 -70.65
N LYS A 3 -5.61 -10.45 -71.02
CA LYS A 3 -5.02 -11.44 -70.09
C LYS A 3 -4.04 -10.82 -69.06
N ARG A 4 -3.39 -9.70 -69.42
CA ARG A 4 -2.51 -8.91 -68.54
C ARG A 4 -3.26 -8.19 -67.41
N ASP A 5 -4.50 -7.74 -67.66
CA ASP A 5 -5.30 -7.01 -66.66
C ASP A 5 -5.76 -7.96 -65.54
N LEU A 6 -6.06 -9.23 -65.88
CA LEU A 6 -6.43 -10.26 -64.89
C LEU A 6 -5.27 -10.61 -63.94
N ILE A 7 -4.04 -10.63 -64.45
CA ILE A 7 -2.85 -10.95 -63.65
C ILE A 7 -2.56 -9.82 -62.67
N PHE A 8 -2.66 -8.56 -63.11
CA PHE A 8 -2.48 -7.40 -62.24
C PHE A 8 -3.51 -7.35 -61.10
N ILE A 9 -4.79 -7.64 -61.40
CA ILE A 9 -5.84 -7.71 -60.38
C ILE A 9 -5.58 -8.85 -59.41
N GLY A 10 -5.14 -10.02 -59.90
CA GLY A 10 -4.81 -11.17 -59.05
C GLY A 10 -3.66 -10.89 -58.09
N VAL A 11 -2.59 -10.23 -58.54
CA VAL A 11 -1.44 -9.88 -57.69
C VAL A 11 -1.82 -8.84 -56.64
N LEU A 12 -2.62 -7.83 -57.01
CA LEU A 12 -3.15 -6.83 -56.06
C LEU A 12 -4.06 -7.47 -55.00
N PHE A 13 -4.88 -8.46 -55.38
CA PHE A 13 -5.77 -9.16 -54.45
C PHE A 13 -4.99 -10.02 -53.45
N VAL A 14 -3.95 -10.73 -53.90
CA VAL A 14 -3.07 -11.51 -53.02
C VAL A 14 -2.28 -10.60 -52.08
N LEU A 15 -1.79 -9.44 -52.57
CA LEU A 15 -1.09 -8.47 -51.73
C LEU A 15 -2.01 -7.87 -50.66
N ALA A 16 -3.27 -7.58 -51.00
CA ALA A 16 -4.26 -7.11 -50.04
C ALA A 16 -4.58 -8.16 -48.96
N ILE A 17 -4.69 -9.44 -49.34
CA ILE A 17 -4.89 -10.53 -48.37
C ILE A 17 -3.66 -10.67 -47.45
N VAL A 18 -2.43 -10.57 -47.97
CA VAL A 18 -1.20 -10.66 -47.15
C VAL A 18 -1.05 -9.46 -46.20
N VAL A 19 -1.42 -8.24 -46.64
CA VAL A 19 -1.41 -7.05 -45.78
C VAL A 19 -2.50 -7.11 -44.69
N MET A 20 -3.68 -7.67 -45.00
CA MET A 20 -4.72 -7.88 -44.00
C MET A 20 -4.42 -9.05 -43.06
N SER A 21 -3.69 -10.09 -43.50
CA SER A 21 -3.33 -11.24 -42.65
C SER A 21 -2.13 -10.99 -41.73
N ASN A 22 -1.24 -10.03 -42.06
CA ASN A 22 -0.17 -9.59 -41.15
C ASN A 22 -0.62 -8.53 -40.13
N ASN A 23 -1.86 -8.05 -40.21
CA ASN A 23 -2.52 -7.21 -39.19
C ASN A 23 -3.62 -7.97 -38.43
N ILE A 24 -3.68 -9.29 -38.56
CA ILE A 24 -4.48 -10.11 -37.65
C ILE A 24 -3.71 -10.20 -36.34
N ASN A 25 -4.01 -9.23 -35.48
CA ASN A 25 -3.81 -9.36 -34.04
C ASN A 25 -4.70 -10.54 -33.58
N LEU A 26 -4.14 -11.75 -33.66
CA LEU A 26 -4.70 -12.96 -33.07
C LEU A 26 -4.66 -12.81 -31.55
N SER A 27 -5.69 -12.21 -30.98
CA SER A 27 -6.06 -12.48 -29.59
C SER A 27 -7.51 -12.96 -29.56
N GLY A 28 -7.73 -14.12 -30.18
CA GLY A 28 -8.88 -14.95 -29.88
C GLY A 28 -8.49 -15.98 -28.83
N GLN A 29 -8.67 -15.65 -27.55
CA GLN A 29 -9.25 -16.57 -26.58
C GLN A 29 -10.08 -15.75 -25.61
N ALA A 30 -11.36 -16.12 -25.54
CA ALA A 30 -12.29 -15.62 -24.54
C ALA A 30 -11.71 -15.90 -23.16
N SER A 31 -11.20 -14.87 -22.50
CA SER A 31 -11.19 -14.82 -21.05
C SER A 31 -12.12 -13.71 -20.64
N ARG A 32 -12.91 -13.99 -19.62
CA ARG A 32 -13.95 -13.14 -19.06
C ARG A 32 -13.29 -11.82 -18.65
N ASN A 33 -13.32 -10.83 -19.55
CA ASN A 33 -13.04 -9.45 -19.20
C ASN A 33 -14.11 -9.03 -18.19
N VAL A 34 -13.85 -9.31 -16.91
CA VAL A 34 -14.37 -8.48 -15.83
C VAL A 34 -13.59 -7.18 -15.96
N GLU A 35 -13.95 -6.41 -16.98
CA GLU A 35 -13.56 -5.03 -17.10
C GLU A 35 -14.21 -4.37 -15.89
N ILE A 36 -13.47 -4.21 -14.79
CA ILE A 36 -13.90 -3.41 -13.66
C ILE A 36 -13.93 -1.97 -14.19
N ARG A 37 -14.99 -1.62 -14.94
CA ARG A 37 -15.36 -0.24 -15.25
C ARG A 37 -15.99 0.36 -14.01
N ARG A 38 -15.20 0.42 -12.94
CA ARG A 38 -15.49 1.18 -11.75
C ARG A 38 -14.89 2.56 -11.97
N THR A 39 -15.68 3.60 -11.72
CA THR A 39 -15.11 4.94 -11.54
C THR A 39 -14.27 4.87 -10.27
N LEU A 40 -12.96 5.07 -10.39
CA LEU A 40 -12.05 5.04 -9.25
C LEU A 40 -12.49 6.09 -8.23
N GLY A 41 -12.45 5.71 -6.96
CA GLY A 41 -12.64 6.61 -5.84
C GLY A 41 -11.47 7.60 -5.70
N VAL A 42 -11.60 8.49 -4.72
CA VAL A 42 -10.49 9.36 -4.31
C VAL A 42 -9.33 8.48 -3.84
N ASP A 43 -8.12 8.81 -4.28
CA ASP A 43 -6.88 8.10 -3.97
C ASP A 43 -6.84 6.62 -4.41
N GLU A 44 -7.78 6.16 -5.23
CA GLU A 44 -7.76 4.81 -5.82
C GLU A 44 -7.00 4.82 -7.16
N TYR A 45 -6.08 3.86 -7.32
CA TYR A 45 -5.25 3.71 -8.50
C TYR A 45 -5.35 2.30 -9.06
N ASN A 46 -5.28 2.16 -10.39
CA ASN A 46 -5.26 0.87 -11.07
C ASN A 46 -3.81 0.45 -11.34
N PHE A 47 -3.36 -0.59 -10.65
CA PHE A 47 -2.05 -1.18 -10.80
C PHE A 47 -2.10 -2.38 -11.76
N GLN A 48 -1.11 -2.46 -12.64
CA GLN A 48 -0.81 -3.65 -13.43
C GLN A 48 0.47 -4.28 -12.90
N ILE A 49 0.52 -5.63 -12.84
CA ILE A 49 1.71 -6.34 -12.38
C ILE A 49 2.93 -5.92 -13.21
N GLY A 50 4.01 -5.54 -12.52
CA GLY A 50 5.29 -5.15 -13.09
C GLY A 50 5.36 -3.72 -13.65
N LEU A 51 4.24 -2.97 -13.64
CA LEU A 51 4.23 -1.58 -14.11
C LEU A 51 4.22 -0.61 -12.93
N PRO A 52 5.17 0.34 -12.88
CA PRO A 52 5.22 1.33 -11.81
C PRO A 52 4.14 2.39 -11.98
N VAL A 53 3.62 2.87 -10.85
CA VAL A 53 2.73 4.04 -10.74
C VAL A 53 3.40 5.03 -9.80
N ASN A 54 3.45 6.30 -10.20
CA ASN A 54 3.94 7.37 -9.34
C ASN A 54 2.78 7.96 -8.56
N VAL A 55 2.91 7.99 -7.24
CA VAL A 55 2.01 8.68 -6.32
C VAL A 55 2.87 9.66 -5.54
N ASP A 56 2.72 10.95 -5.84
CA ASP A 56 3.59 12.03 -5.35
C ASP A 56 5.10 11.73 -5.58
N ASP A 57 5.89 11.63 -4.49
CA ASP A 57 7.33 11.34 -4.47
C ASP A 57 7.65 9.84 -4.41
N LYS A 58 6.62 8.98 -4.49
CA LYS A 58 6.74 7.53 -4.34
C LYS A 58 6.51 6.81 -5.66
N VAL A 59 7.40 5.86 -5.96
CA VAL A 59 7.25 4.90 -7.04
C VAL A 59 6.73 3.61 -6.46
N ILE A 60 5.55 3.18 -6.91
CA ILE A 60 4.86 2.01 -6.40
C ILE A 60 4.69 0.99 -7.53
N THR A 61 5.10 -0.25 -7.31
CA THR A 61 4.97 -1.33 -8.28
C THR A 61 4.22 -2.50 -7.67
N LEU A 62 3.17 -2.97 -8.33
CA LEU A 62 2.54 -4.25 -8.01
C LEU A 62 3.41 -5.39 -8.55
N LEU A 63 3.90 -6.27 -7.69
CA LEU A 63 4.80 -7.37 -8.07
C LEU A 63 4.07 -8.65 -8.40
N THR A 64 3.08 -9.02 -7.58
CA THR A 64 2.26 -10.21 -7.81
C THR A 64 0.94 -10.11 -7.05
N ILE A 65 0.00 -10.98 -7.43
CA ILE A 65 -1.29 -11.17 -6.77
C ILE A 65 -1.39 -12.67 -6.45
N GLY A 66 -1.56 -13.02 -5.18
CA GLY A 66 -1.78 -14.39 -4.74
C GLY A 66 -3.21 -14.86 -5.04
N ASP A 67 -3.42 -16.18 -5.01
CA ASP A 67 -4.73 -16.80 -5.29
C ASP A 67 -5.84 -16.36 -4.31
N ASN A 68 -5.45 -15.88 -3.13
CA ASN A 68 -6.34 -15.33 -2.10
C ASN A 68 -6.66 -13.83 -2.31
N GLY A 69 -6.16 -13.21 -3.37
CA GLY A 69 -6.27 -11.77 -3.62
C GLY A 69 -5.30 -10.91 -2.79
N GLU A 70 -4.33 -11.51 -2.10
CA GLU A 70 -3.23 -10.77 -1.47
C GLU A 70 -2.32 -10.18 -2.54
N VAL A 71 -2.02 -8.89 -2.44
CA VAL A 71 -1.10 -8.23 -3.35
C VAL A 71 0.27 -8.13 -2.71
N ILE A 72 1.33 -8.38 -3.48
CA ILE A 72 2.69 -8.02 -3.07
C ILE A 72 3.09 -6.80 -3.87
N MET A 73 3.51 -5.76 -3.18
CA MET A 73 3.89 -4.49 -3.78
C MET A 73 5.27 -4.05 -3.32
N ASP A 74 5.91 -3.23 -4.15
CA ASP A 74 7.14 -2.52 -3.89
C ASP A 74 6.85 -1.02 -3.82
N VAL A 75 7.30 -0.34 -2.76
CA VAL A 75 7.26 1.12 -2.64
C VAL A 75 8.69 1.62 -2.46
N ASN A 76 9.24 2.24 -3.51
CA ASN A 76 10.64 2.71 -3.56
C ASN A 76 11.65 1.65 -3.07
N GLY A 77 11.48 0.38 -3.48
CA GLY A 77 12.38 -0.73 -3.13
C GLY A 77 12.03 -1.49 -1.86
N VAL A 78 11.00 -1.08 -1.11
CA VAL A 78 10.51 -1.80 0.07
C VAL A 78 9.29 -2.64 -0.29
N GLN A 79 9.40 -3.95 -0.11
CA GLN A 79 8.35 -4.90 -0.47
C GLN A 79 7.50 -5.32 0.73
N LYS A 80 6.18 -5.32 0.55
CA LYS A 80 5.22 -5.83 1.54
C LYS A 80 4.03 -6.48 0.85
N SER A 81 3.37 -7.37 1.59
CA SER A 81 2.10 -7.95 1.17
C SER A 81 0.92 -7.27 1.84
N VAL A 82 -0.15 -7.04 1.08
CA VAL A 82 -1.41 -6.44 1.53
C VAL A 82 -2.53 -7.43 1.24
N LYS A 83 -3.15 -7.95 2.29
CA LYS A 83 -4.24 -8.95 2.17
C LYS A 83 -5.42 -8.36 1.39
N ASN A 84 -6.25 -9.23 0.80
CA ASN A 84 -7.49 -8.81 0.15
C ASN A 84 -8.38 -8.02 1.13
N ALA A 85 -8.89 -6.86 0.71
CA ALA A 85 -9.59 -5.90 1.58
C ALA A 85 -8.80 -5.47 2.84
N GLY A 86 -7.49 -5.68 2.85
CA GLY A 86 -6.59 -5.28 3.92
C GLY A 86 -5.89 -3.96 3.62
N VAL A 87 -5.33 -3.36 4.67
CA VAL A 87 -4.54 -2.14 4.60
C VAL A 87 -3.14 -2.44 5.12
N ARG A 88 -2.11 -1.82 4.54
CA ARG A 88 -0.74 -1.78 5.07
C ARG A 88 -0.04 -0.46 4.81
N VAL A 89 0.83 -0.08 5.75
CA VAL A 89 1.83 0.98 5.54
C VAL A 89 3.13 0.40 4.97
N VAL A 90 3.59 0.98 3.86
CA VAL A 90 4.81 0.60 3.16
C VAL A 90 5.59 1.85 2.79
N ASN A 91 6.76 2.06 3.40
CA ASN A 91 7.68 3.16 3.10
C ASN A 91 7.03 4.57 3.10
N GLY A 92 6.19 4.83 4.10
CA GLY A 92 5.46 6.09 4.27
C GLY A 92 4.20 6.22 3.40
N VAL A 93 3.71 5.12 2.86
CA VAL A 93 2.47 5.09 2.07
C VAL A 93 1.51 4.08 2.69
N GLN A 94 0.30 4.52 3.02
CA GLN A 94 -0.78 3.60 3.37
C GLN A 94 -1.40 3.06 2.08
N VAL A 95 -1.58 1.75 2.04
CA VAL A 95 -2.08 1.03 0.88
C VAL A 95 -3.20 0.12 1.32
N GLU A 96 -4.41 0.38 0.81
CA GLU A 96 -5.57 -0.49 0.96
C GLU A 96 -5.82 -1.26 -0.33
N ASN A 97 -5.99 -2.58 -0.22
CA ASN A 97 -6.31 -3.45 -1.34
C ASN A 97 -7.82 -3.50 -1.57
N ILE A 98 -8.31 -2.69 -2.51
CA ILE A 98 -9.73 -2.50 -2.76
C ILE A 98 -10.32 -3.64 -3.59
N ALA A 99 -9.59 -4.08 -4.62
CA ALA A 99 -10.02 -5.16 -5.51
C ALA A 99 -8.84 -5.76 -6.26
N THR A 100 -8.89 -7.06 -6.50
CA THR A 100 -7.91 -7.79 -7.31
C THR A 100 -8.56 -8.51 -8.49
N GLY A 101 -7.83 -8.61 -9.59
CA GLY A 101 -8.12 -9.48 -10.74
C GLY A 101 -6.85 -10.19 -11.20
N ASP A 102 -6.91 -10.90 -12.32
CA ASP A 102 -5.83 -11.82 -12.75
C ASP A 102 -4.44 -11.18 -12.89
N TYR A 103 -4.36 -9.91 -13.32
CA TYR A 103 -3.09 -9.20 -13.56
C TYR A 103 -3.11 -7.75 -13.07
N ARG A 104 -4.16 -7.37 -12.35
CA ARG A 104 -4.42 -5.98 -11.97
C ARG A 104 -5.00 -5.91 -10.56
N ALA A 105 -4.70 -4.83 -9.87
CA ALA A 105 -5.34 -4.52 -8.59
C ALA A 105 -5.76 -3.05 -8.56
N ILE A 106 -6.88 -2.77 -7.90
CA ILE A 106 -7.23 -1.41 -7.49
C ILE A 106 -6.72 -1.27 -6.06
N LEU A 107 -5.77 -0.37 -5.86
CA LEU A 107 -5.25 -0.04 -4.53
C LEU A 107 -5.61 1.40 -4.23
N LYS A 108 -6.09 1.65 -3.02
CA LYS A 108 -6.18 3.01 -2.50
C LYS A 108 -4.86 3.34 -1.84
N VAL A 109 -4.26 4.45 -2.24
CA VAL A 109 -2.89 4.82 -1.89
C VAL A 109 -2.90 6.22 -1.31
N ILE A 110 -2.61 6.32 -0.02
CA ILE A 110 -2.53 7.58 0.69
C ILE A 110 -1.06 7.82 1.01
N ASN A 111 -0.48 8.86 0.42
CA ASN A 111 0.85 9.31 0.81
C ASN A 111 0.73 9.87 2.23
N LEU A 112 1.29 9.14 3.20
CA LEU A 112 1.41 9.65 4.54
C LEU A 112 2.57 10.63 4.46
N VAL A 113 2.24 11.90 4.33
CA VAL A 113 3.21 13.00 4.39
C VAL A 113 3.91 12.87 5.74
N ARG A 114 5.00 12.11 5.74
CA ARG A 114 5.77 11.54 6.85
C ARG A 114 4.99 10.57 7.77
N PRO A 115 5.34 9.27 7.82
CA PRO A 115 4.88 8.39 8.90
C PRO A 115 5.37 8.86 10.29
N GLU A 116 6.35 9.77 10.33
CA GLU A 116 6.90 10.42 11.52
C GLU A 116 6.14 11.70 11.93
N ASP A 117 5.20 12.19 11.11
CA ASP A 117 4.38 13.38 11.45
C ASP A 117 2.95 13.00 11.92
N SER A 118 2.55 11.72 11.85
CA SER A 118 1.25 11.29 12.41
C SER A 118 1.30 11.04 13.91
N CYS A 119 2.50 10.77 14.43
CA CYS A 119 2.75 10.48 15.83
C CYS A 119 4.14 11.00 16.23
N SER A 120 4.24 11.72 17.34
CA SER A 120 5.51 12.10 17.95
C SER A 120 5.57 11.64 19.39
N ASP A 121 6.73 11.12 19.80
CA ASP A 121 6.98 10.65 21.16
C ASP A 121 8.24 11.33 21.72
N SER A 122 8.18 11.83 22.95
CA SER A 122 9.24 12.70 23.51
C SER A 122 10.43 11.96 24.09
N ASP A 123 10.31 10.67 24.37
CA ASP A 123 11.36 9.82 24.95
C ASP A 123 11.61 8.52 24.17
N GLU A 124 10.96 8.37 23.01
CA GLU A 124 11.12 7.22 22.12
C GLU A 124 10.74 5.87 22.77
N GLY A 125 9.85 5.89 23.76
CA GLY A 125 9.42 4.70 24.51
C GLY A 125 10.38 4.28 25.63
N ASP A 126 11.22 5.20 26.11
CA ASP A 126 12.12 4.96 27.23
C ASP A 126 11.37 5.02 28.57
N ILE A 127 11.07 3.84 29.10
CA ILE A 127 10.34 3.66 30.36
C ILE A 127 10.98 4.30 31.60
N TYR A 128 12.24 4.77 31.53
CA TYR A 128 12.93 5.42 32.64
C TYR A 128 12.93 6.95 32.54
N ILE A 129 12.43 7.49 31.44
CA ILE A 129 12.21 8.91 31.20
C ILE A 129 10.70 9.13 31.18
N LYS A 130 10.25 10.35 31.51
CA LYS A 130 8.82 10.67 31.38
C LYS A 130 8.55 11.09 29.94
N GLY A 131 7.73 10.33 29.25
CA GLY A 131 7.34 10.58 27.88
C GLY A 131 5.99 11.28 27.74
N LYS A 132 5.79 11.76 26.50
CA LYS A 132 4.56 12.36 26.02
C LYS A 132 4.43 12.04 24.54
N CYS A 133 3.37 11.31 24.21
CA CYS A 133 3.03 10.98 22.85
C CYS A 133 1.92 11.91 22.30
N LEU A 134 2.04 12.31 21.04
CA LEU A 134 1.11 13.18 20.33
C LEU A 134 0.72 12.52 19.02
N ASP A 135 -0.58 12.43 18.71
CA ASP A 135 -1.08 11.98 17.41
C ASP A 135 -2.45 12.61 17.10
N GLY A 136 -3.10 12.15 16.03
CA GLY A 136 -4.45 12.60 15.67
C GLY A 136 -5.55 12.28 16.69
N PHE A 137 -5.39 11.23 17.51
CA PHE A 137 -6.33 10.86 18.58
C PHE A 137 -6.09 11.64 19.87
N TYR A 138 -4.83 12.00 20.14
CA TYR A 138 -4.37 12.79 21.27
C TYR A 138 -3.78 14.12 20.77
N PRO A 139 -4.62 15.06 20.28
CA PRO A 139 -4.14 16.31 19.69
C PRO A 139 -3.46 17.26 20.71
N ASN A 140 -3.68 17.05 22.00
CA ASN A 140 -2.99 17.77 23.09
C ASN A 140 -1.83 16.96 23.70
N GLY A 141 -1.67 15.73 23.22
CA GLY A 141 -0.77 14.71 23.70
C GLY A 141 -1.25 14.00 24.94
N VAL A 142 -0.72 12.81 25.15
CA VAL A 142 -0.95 11.95 26.30
C VAL A 142 0.40 11.68 26.96
N GLU A 143 0.47 11.93 28.25
CA GLU A 143 1.69 11.73 29.04
C GLU A 143 1.70 10.35 29.68
N ASP A 144 2.90 9.82 29.89
CA ASP A 144 3.07 8.63 30.68
C ASP A 144 2.69 8.89 32.13
N PHE A 145 2.12 7.86 32.73
CA PHE A 145 1.74 7.96 34.13
C PHE A 145 1.87 6.64 34.87
N CYS A 146 2.13 6.81 36.15
CA CYS A 146 2.42 5.77 37.10
C CYS A 146 1.23 5.50 38.00
N ASP A 147 0.89 4.22 38.18
CA ASP A 147 -0.13 3.81 39.14
C ASP A 147 0.17 2.41 39.69
N PHE A 148 0.10 2.25 41.02
CA PHE A 148 0.33 0.98 41.74
C PHE A 148 1.59 0.18 41.32
N GLY A 149 2.70 0.84 40.99
CA GLY A 149 3.94 0.17 40.56
C GLY A 149 4.00 -0.22 39.08
N TYR A 150 2.98 0.16 38.30
CA TYR A 150 2.93 0.00 36.86
C TYR A 150 3.04 1.36 36.16
N LEU A 151 3.86 1.40 35.13
CA LEU A 151 3.91 2.49 34.17
C LEU A 151 2.89 2.23 33.05
N ARG A 152 2.06 3.23 32.76
CA ARG A 152 1.29 3.29 31.53
C ARG A 152 2.03 4.18 30.57
N GLU A 153 2.72 3.51 29.67
CA GLU A 153 3.55 4.07 28.63
C GLU A 153 2.69 4.39 27.41
N TYR A 154 2.88 5.56 26.81
CA TYR A 154 2.31 5.94 25.55
C TYR A 154 3.43 6.26 24.58
N ASN A 155 3.65 5.39 23.61
CA ASN A 155 4.69 5.57 22.60
C ASN A 155 4.15 5.41 21.19
N CYS A 156 4.87 5.92 20.20
CA CYS A 156 4.47 5.75 18.81
C CYS A 156 4.60 4.29 18.39
N GLY A 157 3.47 3.69 18.05
CA GLY A 157 3.38 2.30 17.65
C GLY A 157 2.39 2.09 16.51
N TYR A 158 2.56 0.99 15.80
CA TYR A 158 1.69 0.63 14.69
C TYR A 158 0.44 -0.10 15.20
N ASP A 159 -0.73 0.50 15.02
CA ASP A 159 -2.02 -0.11 15.32
C ASP A 159 -2.51 -0.93 14.12
N GLN A 160 -2.52 -2.25 14.26
CA GLN A 160 -3.01 -3.16 13.21
C GLN A 160 -4.52 -3.08 12.95
N TYR A 161 -5.32 -2.53 13.87
CA TYR A 161 -6.78 -2.45 13.74
C TYR A 161 -7.22 -1.27 12.89
N VAL A 162 -6.52 -0.14 13.02
CA VAL A 162 -6.75 1.07 12.21
C VAL A 162 -5.71 1.27 11.11
N ASP A 163 -4.68 0.40 11.07
CA ASP A 163 -3.59 0.37 10.08
C ASP A 163 -2.79 1.66 9.96
N GLU A 164 -2.54 2.30 11.09
CA GLU A 164 -1.92 3.62 11.18
C GLU A 164 -0.92 3.65 12.36
N ILE A 165 0.00 4.62 12.37
CA ILE A 165 0.93 4.84 13.50
C ILE A 165 0.28 5.84 14.46
N HIS A 166 0.13 5.42 15.72
CA HIS A 166 -0.55 6.14 16.78
C HIS A 166 0.16 6.03 18.11
N CYS A 167 -0.28 6.83 19.08
CA CYS A 167 0.09 6.67 20.47
C CYS A 167 -0.55 5.41 21.03
N LEU A 168 0.24 4.35 21.12
CA LEU A 168 -0.17 3.08 21.69
C LEU A 168 0.13 3.05 23.17
N LYS A 169 -0.83 2.53 23.92
CA LYS A 169 -0.69 2.34 25.36
C LYS A 169 -0.05 0.99 25.65
N HIS A 170 1.08 0.99 26.32
CA HIS A 170 1.67 -0.18 26.95
C HIS A 170 1.58 -0.10 28.47
N ILE A 171 1.49 -1.25 29.13
CA ILE A 171 1.52 -1.33 30.59
C ILE A 171 2.77 -2.12 30.97
N VAL A 172 3.68 -1.46 31.68
CA VAL A 172 4.98 -2.01 32.07
C VAL A 172 5.04 -2.08 33.58
N GLU A 173 5.49 -3.21 34.12
CA GLU A 173 5.78 -3.35 35.54
C GLU A 173 7.14 -2.74 35.84
N CYS A 174 7.19 -1.76 36.76
CA CYS A 174 8.45 -1.18 37.18
C CYS A 174 8.96 -1.93 38.41
N VAL A 175 9.97 -2.78 38.22
CA VAL A 175 10.53 -3.68 39.25
C VAL A 175 10.93 -2.93 40.52
N ASP A 176 11.57 -1.77 40.37
CA ASP A 176 12.07 -0.95 41.48
C ASP A 176 11.08 0.16 41.90
N GLY A 177 9.85 0.10 41.38
CA GLY A 177 8.85 1.13 41.54
C GLY A 177 8.91 2.18 40.44
N CYS A 178 8.00 3.14 40.52
CA CYS A 178 7.87 4.15 39.47
C CYS A 178 7.48 5.49 40.10
N ASN A 179 7.98 6.57 39.51
CA ASN A 179 7.83 7.91 40.04
C ASN A 179 7.65 8.90 38.89
N SER A 180 6.71 9.84 39.07
CA SER A 180 6.50 10.95 38.12
C SER A 180 6.24 10.53 36.67
N GLY A 181 5.66 9.35 36.45
CA GLY A 181 5.36 8.85 35.11
C GLY A 181 6.52 8.15 34.42
N ALA A 182 7.50 7.63 35.17
CA ALA A 182 8.57 6.78 34.67
C ALA A 182 8.95 5.70 35.70
N CYS A 183 9.52 4.58 35.26
CA CYS A 183 10.17 3.60 36.13
C CYS A 183 11.43 4.20 36.79
N VAL A 184 11.74 3.81 38.02
CA VAL A 184 12.99 4.22 38.68
C VAL A 184 14.06 3.14 38.53
N ILE A 185 15.33 3.55 38.53
CA ILE A 185 16.48 2.67 38.66
C ILE A 185 17.04 2.89 40.05
N VAL A 186 17.22 1.83 40.83
CA VAL A 186 17.95 1.90 42.09
C VAL A 186 19.41 1.53 41.81
N GLU A 187 20.29 2.52 41.87
CA GLU A 187 21.75 2.32 41.82
C GLU A 187 22.30 1.67 43.11
#